data_AF-A0A6N7I8J2-F1
#
_entry.id   AF-A0A6N7I8J2-F1
#
_cell.length_a   1.000
_cell.length_b   1.000
_cell.length_c   1.000
_cell.angle_alpha   90.00
_cell.angle_beta   90.00
_cell.angle_gamma   90.00
#
_symmetry.space_group_name_H-M   'P 1'
#
loop_
_entity.id
_entity.type
_entity.pdbx_description
1 polymer ?
#
loop_
_entity_poly.entity_id
_entity_poly.type
_entity_poly.pdbx_seq_one_letter_code
_entity_poly.pdbx_strand_id
1 'polypeptide(L)'
;MGPSEKYEVFVQVLTQQATQREAAEKWGVDRSTVVSICRTAKQGALDALAVARPGRPGKTAEQAELAELAELAEAKAEIERLRATVTEQAVALHLQQGKSPWD
;
A
#
# COMPACT_ATOMS: atom_id res chain seq x y z
N MET A 1 33.40 13.79 6.19
CA MET A 1 32.12 14.05 5.50
C MET A 1 31.04 13.12 6.04
N GLY A 2 29.95 13.71 6.52
CA GLY A 2 28.73 13.00 6.92
C GLY A 2 27.92 12.49 5.71
N PRO A 3 26.88 11.66 5.93
CA PRO A 3 26.06 11.11 4.85
C PRO A 3 25.41 12.18 3.97
N SER A 4 24.82 13.23 4.55
CA SER A 4 24.17 14.31 3.80
C SER A 4 25.13 15.09 2.91
N GLU A 5 26.36 15.35 3.38
CA GLU A 5 27.39 16.03 2.57
C GLU A 5 27.85 15.15 1.40
N LYS A 6 28.01 13.84 1.63
CA LYS A 6 28.34 12.89 0.56
C LYS A 6 27.20 12.82 -0.47
N TYR A 7 25.95 12.86 -0.02
CA TYR A 7 24.79 12.90 -0.91
C TYR A 7 24.80 14.18 -1.76
N GLU A 8 25.08 15.33 -1.17
CA GLU A 8 25.18 16.60 -1.90
C GLU A 8 26.31 16.60 -2.95
N VAL A 9 27.49 16.06 -2.61
CA VAL A 9 28.57 15.84 -3.59
C VAL A 9 28.09 14.95 -4.75
N PHE A 10 27.41 13.85 -4.44
CA PHE A 10 26.88 12.95 -5.45
C PHE A 10 25.86 13.64 -6.36
N VAL A 11 24.92 14.42 -5.80
CA VAL A 11 23.91 15.17 -6.57
C VAL A 11 24.58 16.17 -7.51
N GLN A 12 25.56 16.94 -7.04
CA GLN A 12 26.28 17.92 -7.86
C GLN A 12 26.98 17.27 -9.06
N VAL A 13 27.61 16.11 -8.85
CA VAL A 13 28.28 15.37 -9.94
C VAL A 13 27.28 14.69 -10.87
N LEU A 14 26.23 14.07 -10.33
CA LEU A 14 25.21 13.35 -11.10
C LEU A 14 24.43 14.30 -12.03
N THR A 15 24.10 15.49 -11.53
CA THR A 15 23.38 16.54 -12.28
C THR A 15 24.29 17.36 -13.17
N GLN A 16 25.60 17.05 -13.22
CA GLN A 16 26.62 17.77 -13.99
C GLN A 16 26.76 19.26 -13.60
N GLN A 17 26.31 19.64 -12.40
CA GLN A 17 26.55 20.98 -11.83
C GLN A 17 28.03 21.19 -11.48
N ALA A 18 28.78 20.12 -11.25
CA ALA A 18 30.22 20.12 -11.09
C ALA A 18 30.83 18.85 -11.67
N THR A 19 32.00 18.96 -12.27
CA THR A 19 32.83 17.79 -12.56
C THR A 19 33.36 17.19 -11.24
N GLN A 20 33.84 15.95 -11.29
CA GLN A 20 34.47 15.32 -10.11
C GLN A 20 35.67 16.11 -9.58
N ARG A 21 36.40 16.83 -10.46
CA ARG A 21 37.53 17.67 -10.06
C ARG A 21 37.07 18.92 -9.33
N GLU A 22 36.08 19.62 -9.88
CA GLU A 22 35.52 20.83 -9.26
C GLU A 22 34.82 20.51 -7.94
N ALA A 23 34.13 19.38 -7.85
CA ALA A 23 33.54 18.90 -6.59
C ALA A 23 34.64 18.58 -5.56
N ALA A 24 35.74 17.94 -5.97
CA ALA A 24 36.87 17.67 -5.08
C ALA A 24 37.49 18.95 -4.53
N GLU A 25 37.72 19.95 -5.39
CA GLU A 25 38.24 21.26 -5.02
C GLU A 25 37.28 22.02 -4.09
N LYS A 26 35.99 22.09 -4.44
CA LYS A 26 34.95 22.79 -3.66
C LYS A 26 34.78 22.23 -2.24
N TRP A 27 34.87 20.91 -2.10
CA TRP A 27 34.66 20.22 -0.82
C TRP A 27 35.97 19.94 -0.08
N GLY A 28 37.12 20.34 -0.63
CA GLY A 28 38.44 20.15 -0.01
C GLY A 28 38.83 18.69 0.17
N VAL A 29 38.44 17.81 -0.77
CA VAL A 29 38.70 16.37 -0.73
C VAL A 29 39.47 15.90 -1.95
N ASP A 30 40.06 14.71 -1.87
CA ASP A 30 40.69 14.09 -3.03
C ASP A 30 39.65 13.61 -4.06
N ARG A 31 40.00 13.66 -5.36
CA ARG A 31 39.11 13.20 -6.44
C ARG A 31 38.71 11.73 -6.28
N SER A 32 39.59 10.88 -5.76
CA SER A 32 39.27 9.47 -5.48
C SER A 32 38.15 9.32 -4.44
N THR A 33 38.05 10.26 -3.48
CA THR A 33 36.96 10.31 -2.51
C THR A 33 35.63 10.59 -3.21
N VAL A 34 35.61 11.57 -4.13
CA VAL A 34 34.42 11.89 -4.93
C VAL A 34 34.00 10.70 -5.81
N VAL A 35 34.97 10.04 -6.45
CA VAL A 35 34.72 8.82 -7.23
C VAL A 35 34.13 7.72 -6.37
N SER A 36 34.69 7.49 -5.18
CA SER A 36 34.17 6.49 -4.24
C SER A 36 32.76 6.80 -3.78
N ILE A 37 32.45 8.07 -3.48
CA ILE A 37 31.10 8.52 -3.12
C ILE A 37 30.12 8.19 -4.25
N CYS A 38 30.45 8.58 -5.48
CA CYS A 38 29.57 8.34 -6.64
C CYS A 38 29.35 6.84 -6.90
N ARG A 39 30.41 6.03 -6.75
CA ARG A 39 30.33 4.57 -6.91
C ARG A 39 29.41 3.96 -5.86
N THR A 40 29.61 4.28 -4.58
CA THR A 40 28.80 3.75 -3.48
C THR A 40 27.35 4.19 -3.60
N ALA A 41 27.08 5.46 -3.90
CA ALA A 41 25.71 5.96 -4.09
C ALA A 41 24.99 5.24 -5.24
N LYS A 42 25.66 5.08 -6.39
CA LYS A 42 25.11 4.34 -7.53
C LYS A 42 24.83 2.88 -7.17
N GLN A 43 25.78 2.20 -6.51
CA GLN A 43 25.61 0.80 -6.15
C GLN A 43 24.45 0.62 -5.16
N GLY A 44 24.37 1.45 -4.12
CA GLY A 44 23.26 1.39 -3.16
C GLY A 44 21.90 1.63 -3.80
N ALA A 45 21.81 2.54 -4.77
CA ALA A 45 20.59 2.75 -5.55
C ALA A 45 20.23 1.51 -6.39
N LEU A 46 21.20 0.90 -7.07
CA LEU A 46 20.99 -0.32 -7.86
C LEU A 46 20.55 -1.49 -6.98
N ASP A 47 21.18 -1.67 -5.81
CA ASP A 47 20.84 -2.73 -4.86
C ASP A 47 19.41 -2.56 -4.34
N ALA A 48 19.02 -1.34 -3.97
CA ALA A 48 17.66 -1.03 -3.53
C ALA A 48 16.63 -1.29 -4.64
N LEU A 49 16.93 -0.89 -5.87
CA LEU A 49 16.05 -1.10 -7.03
C LEU A 49 15.95 -2.57 -7.43
N ALA A 50 17.01 -3.36 -7.27
CA ALA A 50 16.99 -4.80 -7.52
C ALA A 50 16.05 -5.55 -6.56
N VAL A 51 15.91 -5.06 -5.32
CA VAL A 51 15.00 -5.62 -4.31
C VAL A 51 13.58 -5.04 -4.46
N ALA A 52 13.44 -3.83 -5.01
CA ALA A 52 12.16 -3.16 -5.17
C ALA A 52 11.23 -3.95 -6.11
N ARG A 53 10.12 -4.45 -5.57
CA ARG A 53 9.03 -5.02 -6.35
C ARG A 53 7.95 -3.96 -6.54
N PRO A 54 7.30 -3.88 -7.72
CA PRO A 54 6.08 -3.09 -7.87
C PRO A 54 5.11 -3.47 -6.74
N GLY A 55 4.57 -2.47 -6.03
CA GLY A 55 3.56 -2.71 -5.01
C GLY A 55 2.36 -3.46 -5.60
N ARG A 56 1.54 -4.09 -4.74
CA ARG A 56 0.29 -4.71 -5.20
C ARG A 56 -0.53 -3.63 -5.92
N PRO A 57 -0.92 -3.82 -7.18
CA PRO A 57 -1.82 -2.89 -7.84
C PRO A 57 -3.03 -2.67 -6.94
N GLY A 58 -3.36 -1.41 -6.65
CA GLY A 58 -4.64 -1.10 -6.04
C GLY A 58 -5.77 -1.67 -6.90
N LYS A 59 -6.93 -1.97 -6.30
CA LYS A 59 -8.11 -2.31 -7.08
C LYS A 59 -8.41 -1.13 -8.01
N THR A 60 -8.69 -1.39 -9.29
CA THR A 60 -9.22 -0.35 -10.18
C THR A 60 -10.63 0.06 -9.70
N ALA A 61 -11.13 1.21 -10.16
CA ALA A 61 -12.46 1.68 -9.79
C ALA A 61 -13.54 0.64 -10.15
N GLU A 62 -13.39 0.00 -11.32
CA GLU A 62 -14.29 -1.05 -11.79
C GLU A 62 -14.22 -2.30 -10.91
N GLN A 63 -13.03 -2.68 -10.42
CA GLN A 63 -12.86 -3.80 -9.50
C GLN A 63 -13.43 -3.53 -8.11
N ALA A 64 -13.41 -2.27 -7.66
CA ALA A 64 -14.04 -1.88 -6.40
C ALA A 64 -15.57 -1.91 -6.54
N GLU A 65 -16.12 -1.38 -7.62
CA GLU A 65 -17.56 -1.38 -7.91
C GLU A 65 -18.11 -2.80 -8.04
N LEU A 66 -17.41 -3.70 -8.75
CA LEU A 66 -17.81 -5.10 -8.85
C LEU A 66 -17.82 -5.81 -7.49
N ALA A 67 -16.87 -5.48 -6.60
CA ALA A 67 -16.84 -6.04 -5.25
C ALA A 67 -18.01 -5.54 -4.40
N GLU A 68 -18.32 -4.25 -4.47
CA GLU A 68 -19.46 -3.65 -3.76
C GLU A 68 -20.80 -4.24 -4.22
N LEU A 69 -20.97 -4.44 -5.53
CA LEU A 69 -22.16 -5.09 -6.09
C LEU A 69 -22.31 -6.54 -5.62
N ALA A 70 -21.20 -7.28 -5.52
CA ALA A 70 -21.20 -8.65 -5.02
C ALA A 70 -21.58 -8.71 -3.54
N GLU A 71 -20.99 -7.86 -2.70
CA GLU A 71 -21.31 -7.75 -1.28
C GLU A 71 -22.78 -7.34 -1.05
N LEU A 72 -23.29 -6.41 -1.85
CA LEU A 72 -24.70 -6.01 -1.80
C LEU A 72 -25.65 -7.15 -2.17
N ALA A 73 -25.29 -7.96 -3.16
CA ALA A 73 -26.08 -9.10 -3.58
C ALA A 73 -26.13 -10.19 -2.48
N GLU A 74 -24.99 -10.48 -1.86
CA GLU A 74 -24.90 -11.42 -0.74
C GLU A 74 -25.72 -10.95 0.47
N ALA A 75 -25.60 -9.67 0.84
CA ALA A 75 -26.38 -9.08 1.92
C ALA A 75 -27.89 -9.16 1.68
N LYS A 76 -28.34 -8.91 0.45
CA LYS A 76 -29.76 -9.03 0.07
C LYS A 76 -30.24 -10.47 0.16
N ALA A 77 -29.45 -11.42 -0.32
CA ALA A 77 -29.80 -12.85 -0.23
C ALA A 77 -29.92 -13.29 1.24
N GLU A 78 -29.02 -12.82 2.09
CA GLU A 78 -29.05 -13.11 3.52
C GLU A 78 -30.27 -12.49 4.22
N ILE A 79 -30.64 -11.25 3.87
CA ILE A 79 -31.85 -10.60 4.40
C ILE A 79 -33.09 -11.42 4.07
N GLU A 80 -33.23 -11.92 2.85
CA GLU A 80 -34.38 -12.74 2.46
C GLU A 80 -34.43 -14.06 3.23
N ARG A 81 -33.28 -14.71 3.42
CA ARG A 81 -33.18 -15.93 4.24
C ARG A 81 -33.60 -15.66 5.69
N LEU A 82 -33.13 -14.57 6.28
CA LEU A 82 -33.47 -14.18 7.65
C LEU A 82 -34.96 -13.83 7.77
N ARG A 83 -35.54 -13.13 6.79
CA ARG A 83 -36.98 -12.81 6.75
C ARG A 83 -37.85 -14.07 6.74
N ALA A 84 -37.49 -15.06 5.92
CA ALA A 84 -38.19 -16.34 5.89
C ALA A 84 -38.15 -17.02 7.27
N THR A 85 -36.95 -17.11 7.86
CA THR A 85 -36.74 -17.73 9.18
C THR A 85 -37.55 -17.04 10.27
N VAL A 86 -37.53 -15.71 10.31
CA VAL A 86 -38.29 -14.91 11.30
C VAL A 86 -39.79 -15.12 11.13
N THR A 87 -40.28 -15.22 9.89
CA THR A 87 -41.70 -15.47 9.61
C THR A 87 -42.13 -16.84 10.14
N GLU A 88 -41.34 -17.88 9.89
CA GLU A 88 -41.61 -19.23 10.40
C GLU A 88 -41.63 -19.28 11.93
N GLN A 89 -40.66 -18.62 12.58
CA GLN A 89 -40.58 -18.53 14.04
C GLN A 89 -41.78 -17.77 14.63
N ALA A 90 -42.20 -16.68 14.00
CA ALA A 90 -43.35 -15.89 14.45
C ALA A 90 -44.65 -16.72 14.40
N VAL A 91 -44.84 -17.51 13.34
CA VAL A 91 -45.99 -18.43 13.23
C VAL A 91 -45.94 -19.51 14.32
N ALA A 92 -44.78 -20.14 14.53
CA ALA A 92 -44.61 -21.16 15.56
C ALA A 92 -44.90 -20.61 16.97
N LEU A 93 -44.39 -19.41 17.27
CA LEU A 93 -44.63 -18.73 18.54
C LEU A 93 -46.12 -18.41 18.72
N HIS A 94 -46.78 -17.87 17.70
CA HIS A 94 -48.21 -17.57 17.75
C HIS A 94 -49.05 -18.82 18.02
N LEU A 95 -48.74 -19.94 17.37
CA LEU A 95 -49.43 -21.22 17.58
C LEU A 95 -49.17 -21.81 18.98
N GLN A 96 -48.00 -21.56 19.58
CA GLN A 96 -47.72 -21.96 20.97
C GLN A 96 -48.45 -21.06 21.98
N GLN A 97 -48.44 -19.74 21.76
CA GLN A 97 -49.07 -18.76 22.65
C GLN A 97 -50.60 -18.78 22.58
N GLY A 98 -51.18 -19.06 21.41
CA GLY A 98 -52.64 -19.17 21.23
C GLY A 98 -53.27 -20.43 21.83
N LYS A 99 -52.47 -21.31 22.45
CA LYS A 99 -52.93 -22.53 23.13
C LYS A 99 -53.05 -22.40 24.65
N SER A 100 -52.86 -21.22 25.24
CA SER A 100 -53.18 -21.01 26.66
C SER A 100 -54.69 -21.19 26.88
N PRO A 101 -55.14 -22.18 27.66
CA PRO A 101 -56.52 -22.21 28.12
C PRO A 101 -56.74 -20.95 28.97
N TRP A 102 -57.87 -20.29 28.76
CA TRP A 102 -58.35 -19.30 29.72
C TRP A 102 -58.65 -20.04 31.04
N ASP A 103 -57.95 -19.66 32.12
CA ASP A 103 -58.42 -19.86 33.50
C ASP A 103 -59.29 -18.67 33.91
#